data_AF-A0A537YU30-F1
#
_entry.id   AF-A0A537YU30-F1
#
_cell.length_a   1.000
_cell.length_b   1.000
_cell.length_c   1.000
_cell.angle_alpha   90.00
_cell.angle_beta   90.00
_cell.angle_gamma   90.00
#
_symmetry.space_group_name_H-M   'P 1'
#
loop_
_entity.id
_entity.type
_entity.pdbx_description
1 polymer ?
#
loop_
_entity_poly.entity_id
_entity_poly.type
_entity_poly.pdbx_seq_one_letter_code
_entity_poly.pdbx_strand_id
1 'polypeptide(L)'
;MAGEKGFTLWFTGLSGAGKTTISRVLEGHLRERGSKLEILDGDIVRENLSKGLGFSKEDRDTNIRRIAFVADLLSRNGVPVITAAISPYAEIRNEARELMGDRFVEVYVEASVDTCADRDVKGLYAKAFSGEIKEFTGVSDPYEAPENPEFVCHTECETPEESAEKLLAYLEERGFVPAKEAAAA
;
A
#
# COMPACT_ATOMS: atom_id res chain seq x y z
N MET A 1 25.73 14.29 8.00
CA MET A 1 24.91 13.66 6.96
C MET A 1 23.47 13.95 7.34
N ALA A 2 22.74 14.74 6.55
CA ALA A 2 21.30 14.89 6.78
C ALA A 2 20.67 13.51 6.57
N GLY A 3 20.04 12.94 7.60
CA GLY A 3 19.40 11.63 7.49
C GLY A 3 18.28 11.67 6.44
N GLU A 4 18.04 10.55 5.76
CA GLU A 4 16.88 10.41 4.86
C GLU A 4 15.60 10.81 5.62
N LYS A 5 14.76 11.65 5.01
CA LYS A 5 13.44 11.96 5.57
C LYS A 5 12.60 10.69 5.44
N GLY A 6 12.23 10.09 6.57
CA GLY A 6 11.34 8.93 6.56
C GLY A 6 9.92 9.35 6.20
N PHE A 7 9.25 8.50 5.45
CA PHE A 7 7.85 8.65 5.04
C PHE A 7 7.21 7.26 4.90
N THR A 8 5.90 7.21 4.84
CA THR A 8 5.12 5.99 4.65
C THR A 8 4.23 6.17 3.43
N LEU A 9 4.47 5.37 2.40
CA LEU A 9 3.53 5.19 1.30
C LEU A 9 2.52 4.13 1.73
N TRP A 10 1.29 4.55 1.93
CA TRP A 10 0.21 3.70 2.39
C TRP A 10 -0.60 3.21 1.21
N PHE A 11 -0.28 2.03 0.66
CA PHE A 11 -1.05 1.51 -0.47
C PHE A 11 -2.31 0.85 0.06
N THR A 12 -3.45 1.28 -0.48
CA THR A 12 -4.78 0.70 -0.24
C THR A 12 -5.45 0.35 -1.56
N GLY A 13 -6.31 -0.66 -1.56
CA GLY A 13 -6.99 -1.14 -2.76
C GLY A 13 -7.48 -2.57 -2.61
N LEU A 14 -8.34 -3.01 -3.52
CA LEU A 14 -8.88 -4.37 -3.55
C LEU A 14 -7.78 -5.45 -3.65
N SER A 15 -8.10 -6.68 -3.25
CA SER A 15 -7.23 -7.83 -3.57
C SER A 15 -7.04 -7.92 -5.08
N GLY A 16 -5.84 -8.18 -5.60
CA GLY A 16 -5.61 -8.21 -7.05
C GLY A 16 -5.52 -6.85 -7.76
N ALA A 17 -5.68 -5.72 -7.05
CA ALA A 17 -5.54 -4.39 -7.63
C ALA A 17 -4.10 -4.03 -8.08
N GLY A 18 -3.08 -4.80 -7.69
CA GLY A 18 -1.69 -4.58 -8.13
C GLY A 18 -0.75 -3.90 -7.12
N LYS A 19 -1.19 -3.70 -5.87
CA LYS A 19 -0.40 -3.08 -4.78
C LYS A 19 1.02 -3.65 -4.64
N THR A 20 1.12 -4.97 -4.44
CA THR A 20 2.41 -5.65 -4.25
C THR A 20 3.31 -5.45 -5.48
N THR A 21 2.77 -5.58 -6.70
CA THR A 21 3.54 -5.39 -7.94
C THR A 21 4.12 -3.98 -8.04
N ILE A 22 3.29 -2.93 -7.89
CA ILE A 22 3.74 -1.54 -7.95
C ILE A 22 4.75 -1.24 -6.82
N SER A 23 4.51 -1.76 -5.61
CA SER A 23 5.43 -1.56 -4.48
C SER A 23 6.83 -2.12 -4.75
N ARG A 24 6.94 -3.23 -5.49
CA ARG A 24 8.23 -3.86 -5.84
C ARG A 24 8.96 -3.11 -6.94
N VAL A 25 8.24 -2.60 -7.94
CA VAL A 25 8.82 -1.73 -8.97
C VAL A 25 9.38 -0.46 -8.32
N LEU A 26 8.58 0.19 -7.48
CA LEU A 26 9.00 1.39 -6.76
C LEU A 26 10.17 1.13 -5.80
N GLU A 27 10.18 -0.01 -5.11
CA GLU A 27 11.30 -0.44 -4.27
C GLU A 27 12.62 -0.49 -5.07
N GLY A 28 12.61 -1.06 -6.27
CA GLY A 28 13.78 -1.09 -7.14
C GLY A 28 14.35 0.30 -7.38
N HIS A 29 13.50 1.23 -7.84
CA HIS A 29 13.90 2.62 -8.11
C HIS A 29 14.40 3.36 -6.88
N LEU A 30 13.79 3.16 -5.71
CA LEU A 30 14.20 3.81 -4.47
C LEU A 30 15.52 3.23 -3.94
N ARG A 31 15.73 1.91 -4.04
CA ARG A 31 16.99 1.26 -3.65
C ARG A 31 18.15 1.65 -4.56
N GLU A 32 17.92 1.82 -5.86
CA GLU A 32 18.91 2.35 -6.81
C GLU A 32 19.40 3.76 -6.42
N ARG A 33 18.55 4.54 -5.74
CA ARG A 33 18.89 5.87 -5.20
C ARG A 33 19.54 5.81 -3.82
N GLY A 34 19.88 4.62 -3.33
CA GLY A 34 20.50 4.40 -2.03
C GLY A 34 19.54 4.30 -0.85
N SER A 35 18.22 4.36 -1.08
CA SER A 35 17.23 4.36 -0.01
C SER A 35 17.20 3.03 0.74
N LYS A 36 17.20 3.12 2.06
CA LYS A 36 17.07 1.97 2.96
C LYS A 36 15.62 1.82 3.41
N LEU A 37 14.75 1.46 2.46
CA LEU A 37 13.32 1.30 2.73
C LEU A 37 12.93 -0.12 3.18
N GLU A 38 11.77 -0.21 3.80
CA GLU A 38 11.11 -1.46 4.19
C GLU A 38 9.70 -1.57 3.59
N ILE A 39 9.28 -2.81 3.28
CA ILE A 39 7.93 -3.10 2.79
C ILE A 39 7.15 -3.91 3.83
N LEU A 40 6.01 -3.39 4.26
CA LEU A 40 5.04 -4.09 5.11
C LEU A 40 3.90 -4.63 4.22
N ASP A 41 4.16 -5.74 3.54
CA ASP A 41 3.18 -6.43 2.69
C ASP A 41 2.15 -7.17 3.56
N GLY A 42 0.86 -7.00 3.23
CA GLY A 42 -0.25 -7.53 4.02
C GLY A 42 -0.27 -9.06 4.15
N ASP A 43 0.21 -9.79 3.15
CA ASP A 43 0.29 -11.26 3.22
C ASP A 43 1.44 -11.67 4.16
N ILE A 44 2.62 -11.09 3.98
CA ILE A 44 3.81 -11.37 4.81
C ILE A 44 3.56 -10.99 6.27
N VAL A 45 2.93 -9.84 6.51
CA VAL A 45 2.54 -9.39 7.85
C VAL A 45 1.61 -10.40 8.52
N ARG A 46 0.63 -10.95 7.79
CA ARG A 46 -0.32 -11.95 8.32
C ARG A 46 0.33 -13.29 8.66
N GLU A 47 1.41 -13.65 7.98
CA GLU A 47 2.18 -14.86 8.31
C GLU A 47 3.06 -14.68 9.56
N ASN A 48 3.35 -13.43 9.95
CA ASN A 48 4.29 -13.08 11.02
C ASN A 48 3.64 -12.22 12.11
N LEU A 49 3.75 -10.89 12.00
CA LEU A 49 3.31 -9.91 13.01
C LEU A 49 1.82 -10.03 13.38
N SER A 50 0.99 -10.42 12.42
CA SER A 50 -0.46 -10.57 12.56
C SER A 50 -0.91 -12.03 12.50
N LYS A 51 0.02 -12.98 12.71
CA LYS A 51 -0.30 -14.40 12.77
C LYS A 51 -1.36 -14.67 13.83
N GLY A 52 -2.40 -15.41 13.44
CA GLY A 52 -3.53 -15.77 14.29
C GLY A 52 -4.73 -14.83 14.20
N LEU A 53 -4.61 -13.65 13.58
CA LEU A 53 -5.77 -12.82 13.26
C LEU A 53 -6.53 -13.41 12.06
N GLY A 54 -7.85 -13.45 12.17
CA GLY A 54 -8.75 -13.81 11.09
C GLY A 54 -9.04 -12.64 10.15
N PHE A 55 -10.27 -12.62 9.64
CA PHE A 55 -10.76 -11.69 8.62
C PHE A 55 -12.06 -11.00 9.03
N SER A 56 -12.43 -11.06 10.32
CA SER A 56 -13.49 -10.22 10.87
C SER A 56 -13.09 -8.74 10.79
N LYS A 57 -14.05 -7.83 10.89
CA LYS A 57 -13.76 -6.39 10.98
C LYS A 57 -12.74 -6.08 12.08
N GLU A 58 -12.94 -6.60 13.28
CA GLU A 58 -12.05 -6.36 14.44
C GLU A 58 -10.62 -6.86 14.20
N ASP A 59 -10.47 -8.05 13.59
CA ASP A 59 -9.16 -8.60 13.24
C ASP A 59 -8.47 -7.80 12.14
N ARG A 60 -9.24 -7.30 11.15
CA ARG A 60 -8.72 -6.41 10.11
C ARG A 60 -8.26 -5.08 10.70
N ASP A 61 -9.07 -4.46 11.54
CA ASP A 61 -8.73 -3.21 12.23
C ASP A 61 -7.46 -3.39 13.06
N THR A 62 -7.38 -4.48 13.83
CA THR A 62 -6.18 -4.83 14.62
C THR A 62 -4.95 -5.05 13.74
N ASN A 63 -5.09 -5.78 12.64
CA ASN A 63 -3.99 -5.99 11.69
C ASN A 63 -3.48 -4.66 11.11
N ILE A 64 -4.37 -3.78 10.71
CA ILE A 64 -4.00 -2.48 10.14
C ILE A 64 -3.36 -1.57 11.19
N ARG A 65 -3.88 -1.53 12.43
CA ARG A 65 -3.26 -0.78 13.53
C ARG A 65 -1.85 -1.28 13.86
N ARG A 66 -1.60 -2.59 13.79
CA ARG A 66 -0.24 -3.17 13.95
C ARG A 66 0.70 -2.71 12.85
N ILE A 67 0.24 -2.71 11.59
CA ILE A 67 1.03 -2.20 10.46
C ILE A 67 1.33 -0.71 10.65
N ALA A 68 0.32 0.09 11.01
CA ALA A 68 0.46 1.52 11.25
C ALA A 68 1.47 1.83 12.37
N PHE A 69 1.43 1.08 13.47
CA PHE A 69 2.40 1.21 14.56
C PHE A 69 3.83 0.97 14.08
N VAL A 70 4.08 -0.11 13.35
CA VAL A 70 5.43 -0.42 12.83
C VAL A 70 5.87 0.61 11.78
N ALA A 71 4.96 1.03 10.90
CA ALA A 71 5.25 2.06 9.89
C ALA A 71 5.60 3.41 10.52
N ASP A 72 4.90 3.84 11.58
CA ASP A 72 5.26 5.05 12.33
C ASP A 72 6.64 4.91 12.98
N LEU A 73 6.91 3.79 13.66
CA LEU A 73 8.21 3.54 14.29
C LEU A 73 9.37 3.67 13.30
N LEU A 74 9.23 3.12 12.10
CA LEU A 74 10.26 3.17 11.06
C LEU A 74 10.37 4.58 10.46
N SER A 75 9.25 5.14 9.99
CA SER A 75 9.22 6.43 9.30
C SER A 75 9.69 7.59 10.17
N ARG A 76 9.33 7.62 11.46
CA ARG A 76 9.81 8.67 12.37
C ARG A 76 11.30 8.57 12.70
N ASN A 77 11.93 7.43 12.41
CA ASN A 77 13.38 7.22 12.54
C ASN A 77 14.12 7.35 11.19
N GLY A 78 13.48 7.91 10.16
CA GLY A 78 14.13 8.19 8.88
C GLY A 78 14.12 7.04 7.89
N VAL A 79 13.37 5.96 8.15
CA VAL A 79 13.25 4.81 7.25
C VAL A 79 12.01 4.97 6.37
N PRO A 80 12.12 5.08 5.04
CA PRO A 80 10.96 5.04 4.17
C PRO A 80 10.25 3.68 4.25
N VAL A 81 8.92 3.70 4.28
CA VAL A 81 8.09 2.51 4.41
C VAL A 81 7.09 2.46 3.26
N ILE A 82 6.89 1.29 2.68
CA ILE A 82 5.75 1.03 1.79
C ILE A 82 4.85 0.00 2.46
N THR A 83 3.60 0.32 2.73
CA THR A 83 2.61 -0.67 3.16
C THR A 83 1.85 -1.17 1.93
N ALA A 84 1.61 -2.48 1.84
CA ALA A 84 0.84 -3.08 0.76
C ALA A 84 -0.26 -3.97 1.35
N ALA A 85 -1.25 -3.35 1.98
CA ALA A 85 -2.38 -4.03 2.62
C ALA A 85 -3.72 -3.57 2.01
N ILE A 86 -4.77 -4.38 2.13
CA ILE A 86 -6.09 -3.97 1.60
C ILE A 86 -6.62 -2.73 2.32
N SER A 87 -6.47 -2.66 3.66
CA SER A 87 -6.92 -1.55 4.51
C SER A 87 -8.31 -1.00 4.16
N PRO A 88 -9.38 -1.83 4.24
CA PRO A 88 -10.65 -1.53 3.59
C PRO A 88 -11.48 -0.42 4.24
N TYR A 89 -11.29 -0.13 5.52
CA TYR A 89 -12.09 0.84 6.26
C TYR A 89 -11.38 2.19 6.35
N ALA A 90 -12.04 3.26 5.95
CA ALA A 90 -11.51 4.62 5.92
C ALA A 90 -11.15 5.13 7.31
N GLU A 91 -11.95 4.80 8.33
CA GLU A 91 -11.69 5.13 9.73
C GLU A 91 -10.27 4.73 10.15
N ILE A 92 -9.87 3.48 9.88
CA ILE A 92 -8.57 2.97 10.31
C ILE A 92 -7.42 3.53 9.47
N ARG A 93 -7.67 3.85 8.19
CA ARG A 93 -6.68 4.57 7.37
C ARG A 93 -6.47 6.00 7.88
N ASN A 94 -7.53 6.66 8.33
CA ASN A 94 -7.45 7.98 8.93
C ASN A 94 -6.73 7.97 10.29
N GLU A 95 -6.93 6.95 11.13
CA GLU A 95 -6.10 6.76 12.34
C GLU A 95 -4.60 6.67 12.00
N ALA A 96 -4.24 5.90 10.97
CA ALA A 96 -2.85 5.77 10.52
C ALA A 96 -2.29 7.12 9.98
N ARG A 97 -3.10 7.84 9.21
CA ARG A 97 -2.81 9.19 8.70
C ARG A 97 -2.54 10.17 9.84
N GLU A 98 -3.40 10.21 10.84
CA GLU A 98 -3.25 11.08 12.02
C GLU A 98 -1.97 10.74 12.81
N LEU A 99 -1.67 9.44 12.99
CA LEU A 99 -0.48 8.98 13.70
C LEU A 99 0.82 9.46 13.03
N MET A 100 0.88 9.40 11.70
CA MET A 100 2.10 9.68 10.93
C MET A 100 2.21 11.13 10.45
N GLY A 101 1.10 11.87 10.36
CA GLY A 101 1.07 13.26 9.95
C GLY A 101 1.64 13.48 8.54
N ASP A 102 2.57 14.43 8.40
CA ASP A 102 3.20 14.79 7.12
C ASP A 102 4.06 13.69 6.49
N ARG A 103 4.35 12.62 7.24
CA ARG A 103 5.05 11.44 6.75
C ARG A 103 4.13 10.49 5.98
N PHE A 104 2.81 10.64 6.09
CA PHE A 104 1.84 9.73 5.47
C PHE A 104 1.45 10.18 4.06
N VAL A 105 1.47 9.23 3.12
CA VAL A 105 0.99 9.42 1.75
C VAL A 105 0.05 8.27 1.41
N GLU A 106 -1.25 8.52 1.30
CA GLU A 106 -2.22 7.51 0.88
C GLU A 106 -2.17 7.34 -0.63
N VAL A 107 -1.84 6.11 -1.05
CA VAL A 107 -1.78 5.70 -2.45
C VAL A 107 -2.96 4.77 -2.71
N TYR A 108 -3.98 5.29 -3.39
CA TYR A 108 -5.11 4.47 -3.79
C TYR A 108 -4.76 3.70 -5.07
N VAL A 109 -4.61 2.39 -4.95
CA VAL A 109 -4.43 1.48 -6.09
C VAL A 109 -5.80 1.05 -6.57
N GLU A 110 -6.31 1.81 -7.54
CA GLU A 110 -7.66 1.69 -8.05
C GLU A 110 -7.76 0.62 -9.14
N ALA A 111 -8.74 -0.26 -8.95
CA ALA A 111 -9.22 -1.23 -9.93
C ALA A 111 -10.65 -1.63 -9.53
N SER A 112 -11.49 -1.93 -10.50
CA SER A 112 -12.81 -2.49 -10.25
C SER A 112 -12.74 -3.90 -9.66
N VAL A 113 -13.82 -4.32 -9.01
CA VAL A 113 -13.98 -5.70 -8.53
C VAL A 113 -13.88 -6.68 -9.70
N ASP A 114 -14.49 -6.36 -10.84
CA ASP A 114 -14.50 -7.20 -12.04
C ASP A 114 -13.07 -7.39 -12.57
N THR A 115 -12.30 -6.32 -12.75
CA THR A 115 -10.89 -6.44 -13.17
C THR A 115 -10.06 -7.24 -12.17
N CYS A 116 -10.28 -7.05 -10.87
CA CYS A 116 -9.56 -7.80 -9.84
C CYS A 116 -9.94 -9.29 -9.84
N ALA A 117 -11.22 -9.60 -10.09
CA ALA A 117 -11.75 -10.94 -10.23
C ALA A 117 -11.31 -11.62 -11.52
N ASP A 118 -11.15 -10.90 -12.62
CA ASP A 118 -10.62 -11.43 -13.87
C ASP A 118 -9.13 -11.79 -13.73
N ARG A 119 -8.38 -11.00 -12.96
CA ARG A 119 -6.97 -11.28 -12.65
C ARG A 119 -6.81 -12.49 -11.71
N ASP A 120 -7.72 -12.64 -10.75
CA ASP A 120 -7.75 -13.60 -9.62
C ASP A 120 -6.42 -14.31 -9.30
N VAL A 121 -5.37 -13.51 -9.07
CA VAL A 121 -3.97 -13.99 -8.99
C VAL A 121 -3.78 -15.07 -7.92
N LYS A 122 -4.65 -15.08 -6.90
CA LYS A 122 -4.61 -15.99 -5.76
C LYS A 122 -5.76 -17.02 -5.74
N GLY A 123 -6.66 -17.00 -6.72
CA GLY A 123 -7.87 -17.84 -6.71
C GLY A 123 -8.87 -17.49 -5.60
N LEU A 124 -8.78 -16.29 -5.02
CA LEU A 124 -9.58 -15.88 -3.87
C LEU A 124 -10.95 -15.35 -4.29
N TYR A 125 -11.05 -14.70 -5.46
CA TYR A 125 -12.33 -14.22 -5.97
C TYR A 125 -13.24 -15.39 -6.36
N ALA A 126 -12.70 -16.41 -7.05
CA ALA A 126 -13.45 -17.62 -7.37
C ALA A 126 -14.02 -18.30 -6.12
N LYS A 127 -13.23 -18.38 -5.04
CA LYS A 127 -13.65 -18.93 -3.75
C LYS A 127 -14.65 -18.05 -3.00
N ALA A 128 -14.54 -16.73 -3.12
CA ALA A 128 -15.51 -15.80 -2.55
C ALA A 128 -16.86 -15.91 -3.25
N PHE A 129 -16.89 -15.94 -4.59
CA PHE A 129 -18.11 -16.07 -5.36
C PHE A 129 -18.80 -17.43 -5.20
N SER A 130 -18.03 -18.50 -4.95
CA SER A 130 -18.59 -19.82 -4.62
C SER A 130 -19.10 -19.95 -3.18
N GLY A 131 -18.83 -18.95 -2.32
CA GLY A 131 -19.20 -18.95 -0.91
C GLY A 131 -18.27 -19.75 0.02
N GLU A 132 -17.13 -20.24 -0.48
CA GLU A 132 -16.09 -20.89 0.35
C GLU A 132 -15.46 -19.87 1.32
N ILE A 133 -15.26 -18.62 0.87
CA ILE A 133 -14.81 -17.51 1.72
C ILE A 133 -16.00 -16.63 2.05
N LYS A 134 -16.38 -16.59 3.34
CA LYS A 134 -17.57 -15.87 3.80
C LYS A 134 -17.39 -14.35 3.86
N GLU A 135 -16.20 -13.87 4.22
CA GLU A 135 -15.91 -12.45 4.45
C GLU A 135 -14.78 -11.99 3.53
N PHE A 136 -15.13 -11.65 2.29
CA PHE A 136 -14.17 -11.23 1.28
C PHE A 136 -14.41 -9.78 0.84
N THR A 137 -13.39 -8.95 1.01
CA THR A 137 -13.45 -7.51 0.73
C THR A 137 -13.74 -7.25 -0.75
N GLY A 138 -14.75 -6.43 -1.04
CA GLY A 138 -15.23 -6.11 -2.38
C GLY A 138 -16.29 -7.09 -2.90
N VAL A 139 -16.62 -8.17 -2.16
CA VAL A 139 -17.67 -9.12 -2.52
C VAL A 139 -18.72 -9.21 -1.40
N SER A 140 -18.33 -9.67 -0.21
CA SER A 140 -19.22 -9.84 0.95
C SER A 140 -18.86 -8.96 2.16
N ASP A 141 -17.70 -8.29 2.11
CA ASP A 141 -17.21 -7.31 3.08
C ASP A 141 -16.89 -6.00 2.33
N PRO A 142 -17.20 -4.80 2.84
CA PRO A 142 -17.06 -3.57 2.07
C PRO A 142 -15.59 -3.16 1.86
N TYR A 143 -15.36 -2.40 0.78
CA TYR A 143 -14.15 -1.61 0.59
C TYR A 143 -14.57 -0.14 0.48
N GLU A 144 -14.17 0.68 1.45
CA GLU A 144 -14.43 2.11 1.46
C GLU A 144 -13.29 2.79 0.71
N ALA A 145 -13.52 3.13 -0.56
CA ALA A 145 -12.51 3.80 -1.39
C ALA A 145 -12.07 5.14 -0.75
N PRO A 146 -10.77 5.49 -0.80
CA PRO A 146 -10.30 6.77 -0.28
C PRO A 146 -10.97 7.95 -1.00
N GLU A 147 -11.55 8.88 -0.23
CA GLU A 147 -12.19 10.08 -0.80
C GLU A 147 -11.16 11.13 -1.24
N ASN A 148 -10.06 11.26 -0.51
CA ASN A 148 -9.02 12.27 -0.74
C ASN A 148 -7.61 11.65 -0.62
N PRO A 149 -7.26 10.63 -1.42
CA PRO A 149 -5.91 10.10 -1.41
C PRO A 149 -4.91 11.12 -1.94
N GLU A 150 -3.67 11.10 -1.45
CA GLU A 150 -2.58 11.93 -1.98
C GLU A 150 -2.22 11.55 -3.41
N PHE A 151 -2.39 10.28 -3.78
CA PHE A 151 -2.06 9.75 -5.09
C PHE A 151 -2.98 8.59 -5.48
N VAL A 152 -3.30 8.46 -6.77
CA VAL A 152 -4.10 7.37 -7.33
C VAL A 152 -3.32 6.68 -8.45
N CYS A 153 -3.26 5.34 -8.40
CA CYS A 153 -2.78 4.51 -9.50
C CYS A 153 -3.97 3.86 -10.19
N HIS A 154 -4.23 4.19 -11.46
CA HIS A 154 -5.36 3.66 -12.23
C HIS A 154 -4.95 2.37 -12.96
N THR A 155 -4.88 1.27 -12.22
CA THR A 155 -4.22 0.03 -12.71
C THR A 155 -4.97 -0.71 -13.82
N GLU A 156 -6.15 -0.25 -14.22
CA GLU A 156 -6.86 -0.74 -15.41
C GLU A 156 -6.34 -0.10 -16.69
N CYS A 157 -5.76 1.10 -16.59
CA CYS A 157 -5.31 1.91 -17.71
C CYS A 157 -3.79 2.16 -17.69
N GLU A 158 -3.11 1.72 -16.63
CA GLU A 158 -1.68 1.92 -16.40
C GLU A 158 -0.98 0.59 -16.18
N THR A 159 0.24 0.47 -16.70
CA THR A 159 1.14 -0.62 -16.31
C THR A 159 1.69 -0.38 -14.89
N PRO A 160 2.16 -1.43 -14.19
CA PRO A 160 2.82 -1.25 -12.90
C PRO A 160 4.01 -0.29 -12.95
N GLU A 161 4.76 -0.29 -14.06
CA GLU A 161 5.88 0.61 -14.31
C GLU A 161 5.40 2.07 -14.45
N GLU A 162 4.36 2.32 -15.24
CA GLU A 162 3.79 3.67 -15.41
C GLU A 162 3.27 4.23 -14.08
N SER A 163 2.54 3.42 -13.30
CA SER A 163 2.06 3.82 -11.98
C SER A 163 3.22 4.11 -11.02
N ALA A 164 4.28 3.28 -11.01
CA ALA A 164 5.45 3.48 -10.17
C ALA A 164 6.26 4.72 -10.57
N GLU A 165 6.44 4.98 -11.86
CA GLU A 165 7.13 6.16 -12.37
C GLU A 165 6.39 7.46 -12.02
N LYS A 166 5.07 7.50 -12.19
CA LYS A 166 4.25 8.66 -11.81
C LYS A 166 4.29 8.91 -10.31
N LEU A 167 4.21 7.85 -9.50
CA LEU A 167 4.32 7.96 -8.05
C LEU A 167 5.73 8.42 -7.64
N LEU A 168 6.79 7.93 -8.29
CA LEU A 168 8.15 8.38 -8.03
C LEU A 168 8.32 9.88 -8.34
N ALA A 169 7.78 10.35 -9.46
CA ALA A 169 7.78 11.78 -9.81
C ALA A 169 7.03 12.62 -8.77
N TYR A 170 5.89 12.14 -8.27
CA TYR A 170 5.17 12.77 -7.16
C TYR A 170 6.04 12.89 -5.90
N LEU A 171 6.79 11.84 -5.54
CA LEU A 171 7.67 11.86 -4.37
C LEU A 171 8.84 12.84 -4.52
N GLU A 172 9.37 13.00 -5.73
CA GLU A 172 10.39 14.00 -6.05
C GLU A 172 9.85 15.42 -5.90
N GLU A 173 8.68 15.70 -6.50
CA GLU A 173 8.03 17.01 -6.44
C GLU A 173 7.72 17.44 -5.00
N ARG A 174 7.29 16.50 -4.17
CA ARG A 174 6.97 16.72 -2.76
C ARG A 174 8.21 16.74 -1.85
N GLY A 175 9.40 16.47 -2.38
CA GLY A 175 10.65 16.46 -1.62
C GLY A 175 10.77 15.30 -0.64
N PHE A 176 10.07 14.20 -0.87
CA PHE A 176 10.25 12.95 -0.09
C PHE A 176 11.51 12.22 -0.52
N VAL A 177 11.87 12.30 -1.80
CA VAL A 177 13.08 11.70 -2.37
C VAL A 177 13.82 12.72 -3.22
N PRO A 178 15.16 12.62 -3.33
CA PRO A 178 15.91 13.48 -4.24
C PRO A 178 15.46 13.21 -5.68
N ALA A 179 15.38 14.29 -6.47
CA ALA A 179 15.20 14.19 -7.91
C ALA A 179 16.33 13.33 -8.49
N LYS A 180 16.00 12.47 -9.47
CA LYS A 180 17.03 11.72 -10.20
C LYS A 180 18.06 12.71 -10.73
N GLU A 181 19.33 12.56 -10.33
CA GLU A 181 20.41 13.31 -10.97
C GLU A 181 20.31 13.02 -12.47
N ALA A 182 20.13 14.06 -13.28
CA ALA A 182 20.20 13.92 -14.72
C ALA A 182 21.55 13.28 -15.01
N ALA A 183 21.54 12.06 -15.57
CA ALA A 183 22.76 11.36 -15.92
C ALA A 183 23.64 12.35 -16.70
N ALA A 184 24.82 12.66 -16.16
CA ALA A 184 25.76 13.53 -16.84
C ALA A 184 25.99 12.93 -18.25
N ALA A 185 25.56 13.70 -19.25
CA ALA A 185 25.64 13.32 -20.67
C ALA A 185 27.09 13.13 -21.12
#